data_AF-A0A286C692-F1
#
_entry.id   AF-A0A286C692-F1
#
_cell.length_a   1.000
_cell.length_b   1.000
_cell.length_c   1.000
_cell.angle_alpha   90.00
_cell.angle_beta   90.00
_cell.angle_gamma   90.00
#
_symmetry.space_group_name_H-M   'P 1'
#
loop_
_entity.id
_entity.type
_entity.pdbx_description
1 polymer ?
#
loop_
_entity_poly.entity_id
_entity_poly.type
_entity_poly.pdbx_seq_one_letter_code
_entity_poly.pdbx_strand_id
1 'polypeptide(L)'
;MPLESISLFPNPNTPDLGCFVRRKHELEIEEPFQNIHVELNPSIDFNPRYHQLYFRVTCGEAAFFQRCLVYMRTDLSIPPPNLIAFPPDWILGGEYTPHPSDWQKYPTQSGQRFYWFIGQYRNPSVGSWTADALVGHTYDIYENGTLSTIHYDDTGADRDMNDFILEAAIVGRRSWLDVAQASNQEASNERFIREGLAQLKSRIP
;
A
#
# COMPACT_ATOMS: atom_id res chain seq x y z
N MET A 1 -6.55 15.20 15.28
CA MET A 1 -7.70 14.98 14.38
C MET A 1 -8.53 13.83 14.90
N PRO A 2 -9.87 13.87 14.85
CA PRO A 2 -10.67 12.74 15.28
C PRO A 2 -10.37 11.56 14.36
N LEU A 3 -9.91 10.43 14.92
CA LEU A 3 -9.93 9.15 14.24
C LEU A 3 -11.38 8.89 13.84
N GLU A 4 -11.64 8.81 12.54
CA GLU A 4 -12.98 8.46 12.08
C GLU A 4 -13.33 7.08 12.63
N SER A 5 -14.58 6.92 13.07
CA SER A 5 -15.01 5.68 13.71
C SER A 5 -14.86 4.54 12.72
N ILE A 6 -13.87 3.67 12.97
CA ILE A 6 -13.52 2.52 12.13
C ILE A 6 -14.75 1.64 11.83
N SER A 7 -15.75 1.65 12.73
CA SER A 7 -17.02 0.94 12.57
C SER A 7 -17.89 1.40 11.40
N LEU A 8 -17.65 2.60 10.84
CA LEU A 8 -18.46 3.14 9.75
C LEU A 8 -18.00 2.69 8.36
N PHE A 9 -16.85 2.04 8.24
CA PHE A 9 -16.28 1.63 6.95
C PHE A 9 -16.01 0.13 6.90
N PRO A 10 -16.11 -0.50 5.71
CA PRO A 10 -15.54 -1.82 5.48
C PRO A 10 -14.05 -1.80 5.79
N ASN A 11 -13.56 -2.78 6.55
CA ASN A 11 -12.16 -2.87 6.96
C ASN A 11 -11.55 -4.24 6.62
N PRO A 12 -11.54 -4.65 5.34
CA PRO A 12 -10.98 -5.95 4.93
C PRO A 12 -9.47 -6.01 5.20
N ASN A 13 -8.93 -7.22 5.40
CA ASN A 13 -7.50 -7.41 5.65
C ASN A 13 -6.64 -7.23 4.38
N THR A 14 -7.23 -7.39 3.20
CA THR A 14 -6.60 -7.16 1.91
C THR A 14 -7.21 -5.94 1.22
N PRO A 15 -6.44 -5.22 0.37
CA PRO A 15 -6.99 -4.15 -0.44
C PRO A 15 -7.97 -4.71 -1.47
N ASP A 16 -9.06 -3.98 -1.71
CA ASP A 16 -10.01 -4.25 -2.79
C ASP A 16 -9.86 -3.14 -3.84
N LEU A 17 -8.98 -3.39 -4.80
CA LEU A 17 -8.63 -2.44 -5.85
C LEU A 17 -9.66 -2.42 -6.99
N GLY A 18 -10.55 -3.41 -7.09
CA GLY A 18 -11.40 -3.58 -8.28
C GLY A 18 -10.58 -4.03 -9.50
N CYS A 19 -11.05 -3.69 -10.71
CA CYS A 19 -10.35 -4.09 -11.93
C CYS A 19 -9.15 -3.18 -12.22
N PHE A 20 -8.10 -3.76 -12.81
CA PHE A 20 -6.99 -3.00 -13.37
C PHE A 20 -7.48 -2.11 -14.51
N VAL A 21 -7.05 -0.84 -14.50
CA VAL A 21 -7.40 0.14 -15.52
C VAL A 21 -6.20 0.37 -16.46
N ARG A 22 -5.07 0.81 -15.90
CA ARG A 22 -3.85 1.09 -16.67
C ARG A 22 -2.62 1.20 -15.76
N ARG A 23 -1.45 0.97 -16.35
CA ARG A 23 -0.16 1.40 -15.79
C ARG A 23 0.06 2.87 -16.11
N LYS A 24 0.47 3.67 -15.12
CA LYS A 24 0.80 5.08 -15.31
C LYS A 24 2.19 5.26 -15.88
N HIS A 25 3.16 4.52 -15.35
CA HIS A 25 4.54 4.47 -15.84
C HIS A 25 5.19 3.14 -15.46
N GLU A 26 6.25 2.79 -16.19
CA GLU A 26 7.16 1.70 -15.83
C GLU A 26 8.04 2.10 -14.64
N LEU A 27 9.05 1.29 -14.31
CA LEU A 27 9.95 1.57 -13.20
C LEU A 27 10.66 2.93 -13.39
N GLU A 28 10.40 3.86 -12.48
CA GLU A 28 11.03 5.18 -12.42
C GLU A 28 11.87 5.30 -11.14
N ILE A 29 13.14 5.72 -11.27
CA ILE A 29 14.06 5.93 -10.14
C ILE A 29 13.90 7.36 -9.62
N GLU A 30 13.77 7.53 -8.30
CA GLU A 30 13.66 8.86 -7.68
C GLU A 30 15.02 9.50 -7.39
N GLU A 31 15.57 10.21 -8.39
CA GLU A 31 16.93 10.75 -8.29
C GLU A 31 17.18 11.96 -7.35
N PRO A 32 16.21 12.64 -6.71
CA PRO A 32 16.53 13.56 -5.61
C PRO A 32 16.39 12.94 -4.21
N PHE A 33 15.70 11.80 -4.06
CA PHE A 33 15.34 11.21 -2.77
C PHE A 33 15.83 9.76 -2.68
N GLN A 34 17.12 9.59 -2.39
CA GLN A 34 17.86 8.31 -2.45
C GLN A 34 17.15 7.10 -1.84
N ASN A 35 16.32 7.28 -0.81
CA ASN A 35 15.63 6.17 -0.13
C ASN A 35 14.17 6.44 0.22
N ILE A 36 13.56 7.51 -0.30
CA ILE A 36 12.23 7.95 0.11
C ILE A 36 11.32 7.95 -1.12
N HIS A 37 10.25 7.16 -1.04
CA HIS A 37 9.13 7.28 -1.96
C HIS A 37 7.93 7.91 -1.24
N VAL A 38 7.21 8.80 -1.91
CA VAL A 38 6.05 9.49 -1.34
C VAL A 38 4.83 9.26 -2.21
N GLU A 39 3.82 8.60 -1.65
CA GLU A 39 2.49 8.53 -2.24
C GLU A 39 1.58 9.62 -1.69
N LEU A 40 0.86 10.28 -2.59
CA LEU A 40 -0.28 11.10 -2.20
C LEU A 40 -1.53 10.22 -2.16
N ASN A 41 -2.38 10.45 -1.17
CA ASN A 41 -3.76 9.95 -1.25
C ASN A 41 -4.36 10.33 -2.60
N PRO A 42 -5.12 9.39 -3.18
CA PRO A 42 -4.88 8.97 -4.55
C PRO A 42 -5.07 10.13 -5.52
N SER A 43 -4.31 10.04 -6.61
CA SER A 43 -4.16 11.04 -7.67
C SER A 43 -5.47 11.76 -8.05
N ILE A 44 -5.32 12.93 -8.68
CA ILE A 44 -6.40 13.78 -9.21
C ILE A 44 -7.50 12.97 -9.92
N ASP A 45 -7.15 11.80 -10.48
CA ASP A 45 -8.04 10.90 -11.22
C ASP A 45 -9.06 10.13 -10.34
N PHE A 46 -8.77 9.84 -9.06
CA PHE A 46 -9.59 8.95 -8.22
C PHE A 46 -10.20 9.63 -6.97
N ASN A 47 -9.56 10.69 -6.43
CA ASN A 47 -9.97 11.57 -5.31
C ASN A 47 -11.20 11.14 -4.45
N PRO A 48 -11.15 9.99 -3.75
CA PRO A 48 -12.24 9.55 -2.90
C PRO A 48 -12.22 10.35 -1.60
N ARG A 49 -13.41 10.68 -1.09
CA ARG A 49 -13.56 11.42 0.18
C ARG A 49 -12.87 10.70 1.35
N TYR A 50 -12.92 9.36 1.33
CA TYR A 50 -12.29 8.49 2.31
C TYR A 50 -11.40 7.49 1.61
N HIS A 51 -10.23 7.22 2.19
CA HIS A 51 -9.26 6.29 1.63
C HIS A 51 -8.54 5.52 2.73
N GLN A 52 -7.92 4.42 2.35
CA GLN A 52 -7.15 3.59 3.26
C GLN A 52 -5.89 3.09 2.57
N LEU A 53 -4.74 3.30 3.20
CA LEU A 53 -3.48 2.71 2.75
C LEU A 53 -3.37 1.28 3.26
N TYR A 54 -3.03 0.39 2.34
CA TYR A 54 -2.57 -0.97 2.56
C TYR A 54 -1.12 -1.08 2.12
N PHE A 55 -0.31 -1.87 2.81
CA PHE A 55 1.06 -2.14 2.39
C PHE A 55 1.51 -3.53 2.80
N ARG A 56 2.39 -4.14 2.00
CA ARG A 56 3.04 -5.42 2.32
C ARG A 56 4.42 -5.49 1.68
N VAL A 57 5.27 -6.33 2.25
CA VAL A 57 6.48 -6.81 1.60
C VAL A 57 6.08 -7.90 0.62
N THR A 58 6.64 -7.89 -0.59
CA THR A 58 6.40 -8.96 -1.58
C THR A 58 7.54 -9.96 -1.63
N CYS A 59 8.77 -9.49 -1.83
CA CYS A 59 9.98 -10.30 -1.85
C CYS A 59 11.18 -9.34 -1.91
N GLY A 60 12.39 -9.89 -1.91
CA GLY A 60 13.62 -9.17 -2.19
C GLY A 60 14.83 -10.11 -2.18
N GLU A 61 15.92 -9.70 -2.78
CA GLU A 61 17.18 -10.44 -2.82
C GLU A 61 18.31 -9.53 -2.31
N ALA A 62 18.43 -9.42 -0.98
CA ALA A 62 19.42 -8.56 -0.36
C ALA A 62 20.54 -9.32 0.33
N ALA A 63 21.76 -8.82 0.18
CA ALA A 63 22.92 -9.27 0.95
C ALA A 63 22.88 -8.77 2.41
N PHE A 64 22.26 -7.61 2.65
CA PHE A 64 22.13 -6.99 3.97
C PHE A 64 20.73 -7.13 4.55
N PHE A 65 20.61 -6.82 5.85
CA PHE A 65 19.28 -6.67 6.44
C PHE A 65 18.61 -5.42 5.85
N GLN A 66 17.31 -5.48 5.60
CA GLN A 66 16.47 -4.48 4.94
C GLN A 66 15.25 -4.20 5.80
N ARG A 67 14.79 -2.96 5.77
CA ARG A 67 13.52 -2.53 6.36
C ARG A 67 12.93 -1.36 5.59
N CYS A 68 11.62 -1.19 5.70
CA CYS A 68 10.94 0.02 5.25
C CYS A 68 10.14 0.62 6.39
N LEU A 69 10.33 1.92 6.61
CA LEU A 69 9.51 2.71 7.54
C LEU A 69 8.35 3.34 6.77
N VAL A 70 7.13 3.14 7.27
CA VAL A 70 5.91 3.70 6.67
C VAL A 70 5.36 4.79 7.59
N TYR A 71 5.15 6.00 7.06
CA TYR A 71 4.60 7.13 7.80
C TYR A 71 3.43 7.79 7.08
N MET A 72 2.49 8.33 7.86
CA MET A 72 1.39 9.14 7.35
C MET A 72 1.43 10.55 7.95
N ARG A 73 1.32 11.57 7.09
CA ARG A 73 1.30 13.00 7.45
C ARG A 73 0.18 13.75 6.71
N THR A 74 -0.13 14.95 7.18
CA THR A 74 -1.13 15.86 6.56
C THR A 74 -0.50 17.01 5.79
N ASP A 75 0.82 17.14 5.85
CA ASP A 75 1.60 18.14 5.15
C ASP A 75 2.80 17.48 4.44
N LEU A 76 3.36 18.20 3.46
CA LEU A 76 4.50 17.77 2.66
C LEU A 76 5.85 18.02 3.34
N SER A 77 5.85 18.45 4.61
CA SER A 77 7.10 18.61 5.33
C SER A 77 7.76 17.23 5.46
N ILE A 78 9.00 17.12 4.97
CA ILE A 78 9.77 15.89 5.07
C ILE A 78 9.89 15.55 6.55
N PRO A 79 9.44 14.36 7.00
CA PRO A 79 9.50 14.02 8.41
C PRO A 79 10.97 14.04 8.88
N PRO A 80 11.29 14.66 10.03
CA PRO A 80 12.64 14.56 10.59
C PRO A 80 12.96 13.08 10.87
N PRO A 81 14.22 12.64 10.75
CA PRO A 81 14.64 11.23 10.88
C PRO A 81 14.49 10.64 12.30
N ASN A 82 13.71 11.29 13.18
CA ASN A 82 13.52 10.84 14.55
C ASN A 82 12.66 9.57 14.58
N LEU A 83 13.40 8.46 14.61
CA LEU A 83 12.99 7.10 14.89
C LEU A 83 12.11 7.02 16.14
N ILE A 84 10.80 7.05 15.93
CA ILE A 84 9.90 6.26 16.75
C ILE A 84 9.48 5.14 15.82
N ALA A 85 10.13 3.98 15.99
CA ALA A 85 9.75 2.72 15.38
C ALA A 85 8.25 2.54 15.58
N PHE A 86 7.48 2.79 14.53
CA PHE A 86 6.12 2.33 14.50
C PHE A 86 6.20 0.89 14.00
N PRO A 87 5.69 -0.08 14.77
CA PRO A 87 5.55 -1.43 14.26
C PRO A 87 4.79 -1.37 12.93
N PRO A 88 5.30 -2.06 11.90
CA PRO A 88 6.40 -3.02 11.94
C PRO A 88 7.71 -2.42 11.43
N ASP A 89 8.77 -2.63 12.20
CA ASP A 89 10.10 -2.81 11.63
C ASP A 89 10.12 -4.18 10.95
N TRP A 90 9.93 -4.23 9.63
CA TRP A 90 10.26 -5.45 8.89
C TRP A 90 11.76 -5.57 8.82
N ILE A 91 12.36 -6.64 9.36
CA ILE A 91 13.78 -6.93 9.18
C ILE A 91 13.87 -8.11 8.21
N LEU A 92 14.35 -7.88 6.99
CA LEU A 92 14.49 -8.88 5.93
C LEU A 92 15.95 -9.00 5.51
N GLY A 93 16.46 -10.15 5.09
CA GLY A 93 17.82 -10.26 4.54
C GLY A 93 18.87 -10.92 5.45
N GLY A 94 20.08 -11.14 4.91
CA GLY A 94 21.06 -12.11 5.41
C GLY A 94 20.92 -13.47 4.69
N GLU A 95 21.14 -14.61 5.37
CA GLU A 95 20.87 -15.95 4.81
C GLU A 95 19.37 -16.25 4.62
N TYR A 96 18.49 -15.28 4.88
CA TYR A 96 17.04 -15.45 4.90
C TYR A 96 16.40 -14.80 3.68
N THR A 97 15.85 -15.60 2.78
CA THR A 97 15.03 -15.12 1.66
C THR A 97 13.74 -14.52 2.23
N PRO A 98 13.45 -13.22 2.03
CA PRO A 98 12.20 -12.63 2.48
C PRO A 98 11.00 -13.30 1.80
N HIS A 99 10.05 -13.74 2.61
CA HIS A 99 8.75 -14.17 2.12
C HIS A 99 7.76 -13.00 2.10
N PRO A 100 6.79 -13.00 1.18
CA PRO A 100 5.74 -11.99 1.17
C PRO A 100 5.07 -11.90 2.54
N SER A 101 4.91 -10.68 3.04
CA SER A 101 4.14 -10.45 4.27
C SER A 101 2.64 -10.44 3.98
N ASP A 102 1.85 -10.65 5.03
CA ASP A 102 0.45 -10.26 4.98
C ASP A 102 0.31 -8.74 4.77
N TRP A 103 -0.86 -8.35 4.25
CA TRP A 103 -1.22 -6.95 4.11
C TRP A 103 -1.42 -6.29 5.47
N GLN A 104 -0.81 -5.13 5.62
CA GLN A 104 -1.04 -4.22 6.72
C GLN A 104 -1.77 -2.99 6.23
N LYS A 105 -2.34 -2.21 7.15
CA LYS A 105 -3.14 -1.06 6.80
C LYS A 105 -3.16 0.00 7.88
N TYR A 106 -3.21 1.25 7.44
CA TYR A 106 -3.64 2.33 8.33
C TYR A 106 -5.17 2.30 8.52
N PRO A 107 -5.69 2.95 9.58
CA PRO A 107 -7.11 3.25 9.67
C PRO A 107 -7.57 4.11 8.48
N THR A 108 -8.84 4.01 8.09
CA THR A 108 -9.46 4.88 7.09
C THR A 108 -9.21 6.36 7.42
N GLN A 109 -8.86 7.13 6.40
CA GLN A 109 -8.54 8.55 6.48
C GLN A 109 -9.45 9.37 5.57
N SER A 110 -9.63 10.63 5.93
CA SER A 110 -10.27 11.66 5.10
C SER A 110 -9.34 12.84 4.82
N GLY A 111 -9.64 13.57 3.75
CA GLY A 111 -8.85 14.71 3.31
C GLY A 111 -7.49 14.30 2.77
N GLN A 112 -6.58 15.26 2.64
CA GLN A 112 -5.26 15.02 2.05
C GLN A 112 -4.33 14.30 3.04
N ARG A 113 -3.62 13.27 2.55
CA ARG A 113 -2.60 12.52 3.30
C ARG A 113 -1.40 12.26 2.41
N PHE A 114 -0.23 12.30 3.03
CA PHE A 114 1.05 11.94 2.43
C PHE A 114 1.54 10.68 3.12
N TYR A 115 1.84 9.66 2.33
CA TYR A 115 2.35 8.39 2.77
C TYR A 115 3.81 8.28 2.37
N TRP A 116 4.69 8.20 3.35
CA TRP A 116 6.13 8.17 3.16
C TRP A 116 6.64 6.75 3.37
N PHE A 117 7.43 6.25 2.43
CA PHE A 117 8.06 4.93 2.47
C PHE A 117 9.56 5.11 2.42
N ILE A 118 10.24 4.75 3.52
CA ILE A 118 11.65 5.05 3.73
C ILE A 118 12.42 3.74 3.85
N GLY A 119 13.19 3.41 2.83
CA GLY A 119 14.05 2.23 2.77
C GLY A 119 15.32 2.42 3.59
N GLN A 120 15.72 1.35 4.28
CA GLN A 120 16.95 1.30 5.05
C GLN A 120 17.53 -0.11 5.06
N TYR A 121 18.86 -0.19 4.93
CA TYR A 121 19.61 -1.41 5.11
C TYR A 121 20.48 -1.39 6.36
N ARG A 122 20.94 -2.55 6.80
CA ARG A 122 21.92 -2.72 7.88
C ARG A 122 22.88 -3.84 7.54
N ASN A 123 24.13 -3.46 7.32
CA ASN A 123 25.24 -4.40 7.25
C ASN A 123 25.46 -5.05 8.64
N PRO A 124 25.40 -6.39 8.77
CA PRO A 124 25.59 -7.08 10.05
C PRO A 124 26.92 -6.75 10.74
N SER A 125 27.96 -6.39 9.98
CA SER A 125 29.29 -6.05 10.51
C SER A 125 29.38 -4.62 11.10
N VAL A 126 28.49 -3.70 10.68
CA VAL A 126 28.47 -2.30 11.12
C VAL A 126 27.42 -2.08 12.21
N GLY A 127 26.30 -2.81 12.15
CA GLY A 127 25.26 -2.83 13.19
C GLY A 127 24.28 -1.64 13.21
N SER A 128 24.58 -0.53 12.53
CA SER A 128 23.68 0.62 12.36
C SER A 128 22.80 0.49 11.11
N TRP A 129 21.55 0.96 11.19
CA TRP A 129 20.70 1.16 10.01
C TRP A 129 21.16 2.39 9.22
N THR A 130 21.21 2.24 7.91
CA THR A 130 21.62 3.24 6.93
C THR A 130 20.50 3.40 5.89
N ALA A 131 20.38 4.58 5.30
CA ALA A 131 19.44 4.81 4.21
C ALA A 131 19.86 4.02 2.97
N ASP A 132 18.90 3.43 2.26
CA ASP A 132 19.15 2.83 0.95
C ASP A 132 19.72 3.86 -0.04
N ALA A 133 20.45 3.39 -1.04
CA ALA A 133 21.11 4.25 -2.01
C ALA A 133 20.15 4.71 -3.10
N LEU A 134 19.24 3.83 -3.53
CA LEU A 134 18.25 4.13 -4.56
C LEU A 134 16.85 3.64 -4.16
N VAL A 135 15.85 4.37 -4.64
CA VAL A 135 14.45 3.94 -4.63
C VAL A 135 13.87 4.14 -6.03
N GLY A 136 13.06 3.19 -6.45
CA GLY A 136 12.31 3.24 -7.69
C GLY A 136 10.89 2.76 -7.48
N HIS A 137 9.99 3.12 -8.38
CA HIS A 137 8.60 2.71 -8.25
C HIS A 137 7.91 2.49 -9.60
N THR A 138 6.93 1.61 -9.60
CA THR A 138 5.91 1.48 -10.65
C THR A 138 4.56 1.88 -10.10
N TYR A 139 3.70 2.45 -10.93
CA TYR A 139 2.38 2.93 -10.49
C TYR A 139 1.26 2.41 -11.39
N ASP A 140 0.38 1.60 -10.81
CA ASP A 140 -0.79 1.03 -11.48
C ASP A 140 -2.08 1.65 -10.92
N ILE A 141 -3.02 1.94 -11.83
CA ILE A 141 -4.33 2.51 -11.51
C ILE A 141 -5.39 1.44 -11.68
N TYR A 142 -6.25 1.34 -10.67
CA TYR A 142 -7.38 0.42 -10.61
C TYR A 142 -8.69 1.19 -10.40
N GLU A 143 -9.82 0.52 -10.58
CA GLU A 143 -11.16 1.12 -10.45
C GLU A 143 -11.43 1.73 -9.07
N ASN A 144 -10.89 1.12 -8.00
CA ASN A 144 -11.14 1.51 -6.62
C ASN A 144 -9.88 1.96 -5.88
N GLY A 145 -8.79 2.23 -6.60
CA GLY A 145 -7.56 2.67 -5.97
C GLY A 145 -6.34 2.64 -6.86
N THR A 146 -5.18 2.76 -6.23
CA THR A 146 -3.88 2.72 -6.89
C THR A 146 -3.03 1.67 -6.20
N LEU A 147 -2.14 1.05 -6.97
CA LEU A 147 -1.14 0.12 -6.46
C LEU A 147 0.23 0.61 -6.93
N SER A 148 1.12 0.80 -5.97
CA SER A 148 2.50 1.18 -6.21
C SER A 148 3.39 0.03 -5.78
N THR A 149 4.31 -0.36 -6.65
CA THR A 149 5.37 -1.30 -6.30
C THR A 149 6.64 -0.49 -6.16
N ILE A 150 7.21 -0.50 -4.97
CA ILE A 150 8.35 0.33 -4.57
C ILE A 150 9.53 -0.61 -4.38
N HIS A 151 10.62 -0.26 -5.04
CA HIS A 151 11.85 -1.02 -5.14
C HIS A 151 12.96 -0.24 -4.47
N TYR A 152 13.75 -0.90 -3.65
CA TYR A 152 14.92 -0.30 -3.01
C TYR A 152 16.19 -1.05 -3.41
N ASP A 153 17.29 -0.30 -3.37
CA ASP A 153 18.64 -0.78 -3.61
C ASP A 153 19.56 -0.25 -2.50
N ASP A 154 20.26 -1.14 -1.83
CA ASP A 154 20.90 -0.87 -0.56
C ASP A 154 22.13 0.03 -0.70
N THR A 155 23.07 -0.37 -1.55
CA THR A 155 24.36 0.27 -1.74
C THR A 155 24.49 0.93 -3.11
N GLY A 156 23.56 0.69 -4.03
CA GLY A 156 23.56 1.23 -5.38
C GLY A 156 24.60 0.59 -6.30
N ALA A 157 25.20 -0.52 -5.87
CA ALA A 157 26.39 -1.09 -6.49
C ALA A 157 26.07 -1.90 -7.76
N ASP A 158 25.05 -2.75 -7.69
CA ASP A 158 24.56 -3.58 -8.81
C ASP A 158 23.30 -3.00 -9.47
N ARG A 159 22.55 -2.13 -8.79
CA ARG A 159 21.43 -1.36 -9.35
C ARG A 159 20.30 -2.25 -9.87
N ASP A 160 20.11 -3.40 -9.25
CA ASP A 160 19.09 -4.36 -9.67
C ASP A 160 17.70 -4.06 -9.09
N MET A 161 17.63 -3.15 -8.11
CA MET A 161 16.40 -2.65 -7.49
C MET A 161 15.54 -3.78 -6.91
N ASN A 162 16.17 -4.84 -6.40
CA ASN A 162 15.45 -5.99 -5.85
C ASN A 162 15.77 -6.30 -4.39
N ASP A 163 16.63 -5.53 -3.71
CA ASP A 163 16.99 -5.77 -2.32
C ASP A 163 15.76 -5.81 -1.40
N PHE A 164 14.82 -4.88 -1.61
CA PHE A 164 13.55 -4.83 -0.90
C PHE A 164 12.43 -4.34 -1.81
N ILE A 165 11.33 -5.08 -1.87
CA ILE A 165 10.15 -4.71 -2.67
C ILE A 165 8.90 -4.60 -1.81
N LEU A 166 8.33 -3.39 -1.76
CA LEU A 166 7.08 -3.07 -1.09
C LEU A 166 5.95 -2.93 -2.11
N GLU A 167 4.78 -3.46 -1.80
CA GLU A 167 3.53 -3.04 -2.45
C GLU A 167 2.77 -2.11 -1.52
N ALA A 168 2.28 -1.01 -2.06
CA ALA A 168 1.45 -0.03 -1.38
C ALA A 168 0.17 0.22 -2.19
N ALA A 169 -1.00 -0.08 -1.61
CA ALA A 169 -2.29 0.11 -2.23
C ALA A 169 -3.10 1.19 -1.50
N ILE A 170 -3.53 2.24 -2.21
CA ILE A 170 -4.41 3.27 -1.66
C ILE A 170 -5.81 3.06 -2.22
N VAL A 171 -6.72 2.61 -1.36
CA VAL A 171 -8.06 2.17 -1.75
C VAL A 171 -9.10 3.19 -1.31
N GLY A 172 -10.04 3.51 -2.20
CA GLY A 172 -11.20 4.35 -1.90
C GLY A 172 -12.18 3.61 -0.98
N ARG A 173 -12.68 4.31 0.04
CA ARG A 173 -13.63 3.76 1.00
C ARG A 173 -14.96 4.49 0.94
N ARG A 174 -16.04 3.72 0.98
CA ARG A 174 -17.41 4.21 1.13
C ARG A 174 -17.93 3.78 2.49
N SER A 175 -18.67 4.66 3.16
CA SER A 175 -19.28 4.32 4.45
C SER A 175 -20.36 3.26 4.25
N TRP A 176 -20.61 2.42 5.27
CA TRP A 176 -21.76 1.52 5.29
C TRP A 176 -23.09 2.26 5.07
N LEU A 177 -23.16 3.54 5.46
CA LEU A 177 -24.32 4.41 5.21
C LEU A 177 -24.53 4.71 3.73
N ASP A 178 -23.44 4.88 2.97
CA ASP A 178 -23.50 5.14 1.52
C ASP A 178 -23.76 3.84 0.74
N VAL A 179 -23.23 2.71 1.22
CA VAL A 179 -23.42 1.39 0.60
C VAL A 179 -24.85 0.89 0.80
N ALA A 180 -25.45 1.11 1.98
CA ALA A 180 -26.84 0.73 2.27
C ALA A 180 -27.86 1.50 1.39
N GLN A 181 -27.48 2.64 0.81
CA GLN A 181 -28.32 3.39 -0.13
C GLN A 181 -28.27 2.89 -1.57
N ALA A 182 -27.66 1.73 -1.85
CA ALA A 182 -27.90 1.00 -3.09
C ALA A 182 -29.34 0.44 -3.09
N SER A 183 -30.34 1.32 -3.15
CA SER A 183 -31.78 1.03 -3.21
C SER A 183 -32.16 0.09 -4.36
N ASN A 184 -31.28 -0.08 -5.34
CA ASN A 184 -31.45 -1.00 -6.45
C ASN A 184 -30.89 -2.40 -6.18
N GLN A 185 -30.19 -2.66 -5.08
CA GLN A 185 -29.66 -3.99 -4.77
C GLN A 185 -30.79 -4.95 -4.40
N GLU A 186 -31.77 -4.51 -3.60
CA GLU A 186 -32.98 -5.29 -3.32
C GLU A 186 -33.76 -5.58 -4.60
N ALA A 187 -34.02 -4.55 -5.43
CA ALA A 187 -34.70 -4.71 -6.72
C ALA A 187 -33.93 -5.61 -7.71
N SER A 188 -32.59 -5.56 -7.69
CA SER A 188 -31.74 -6.43 -8.51
C SER A 188 -31.74 -7.86 -7.97
N ASN A 189 -31.67 -8.05 -6.66
CA ASN A 189 -31.77 -9.36 -6.01
C ASN A 189 -33.14 -9.99 -6.29
N GLU A 190 -34.23 -9.24 -6.17
CA GLU A 190 -35.58 -9.68 -6.55
C GLU A 190 -35.67 -10.00 -8.04
N ARG A 191 -35.04 -9.20 -8.90
CA ARG A 191 -34.94 -9.49 -10.33
C ARG A 191 -34.18 -10.79 -10.60
N PHE A 192 -33.04 -11.02 -9.95
CA PHE A 192 -32.26 -12.25 -10.10
C PHE A 192 -33.01 -13.49 -9.60
N ILE A 193 -33.75 -13.37 -8.49
CA ILE A 193 -34.65 -14.41 -7.98
C ILE A 193 -35.77 -14.70 -9.00
N ARG A 194 -36.41 -13.65 -9.53
CA ARG A 194 -37.48 -13.76 -10.53
C ARG A 194 -37.00 -14.33 -11.87
N GLU A 195 -35.79 -13.98 -12.30
CA GLU A 195 -35.20 -14.44 -13.57
C GLU A 195 -34.53 -15.82 -13.46
N GLY A 196 -34.54 -16.45 -12.28
CA GLY A 196 -33.99 -17.79 -12.08
C GLY A 196 -32.47 -17.87 -12.25
N LEU A 197 -31.78 -16.73 -12.19
CA LEU A 197 -30.32 -16.65 -12.28
C LEU A 197 -29.74 -17.10 -10.93
N ALA A 198 -29.41 -18.39 -10.88
CA ALA A 198 -29.10 -19.11 -9.66
C ALA A 198 -28.08 -18.40 -8.76
N GLN A 199 -28.42 -18.29 -7.46
CA GLN A 199 -27.47 -17.96 -6.41
C GLN A 199 -26.28 -18.93 -6.48
N LEU A 200 -25.09 -18.38 -6.73
CA LEU A 200 -23.81 -19.11 -6.82
C LEU A 200 -23.36 -19.74 -5.48
N LYS A 201 -24.28 -19.99 -4.54
CA LYS A 201 -23.98 -20.53 -3.20
C LYS A 201 -24.67 -21.85 -2.82
N SER A 202 -25.43 -22.49 -3.71
CA SER A 202 -26.07 -23.80 -3.41
C SER A 202 -25.55 -24.99 -4.22
N ARG A 203 -24.40 -24.86 -4.90
CA ARG A 203 -23.73 -25.99 -5.57
C ARG A 203 -22.23 -26.00 -5.28
N ILE A 204 -21.88 -26.23 -4.03
CA ILE A 204 -20.63 -26.90 -3.69
C ILE A 204 -21.07 -28.16 -2.93
N PRO A 205 -20.76 -29.38 -3.43
CA PRO A 205 -21.04 -30.62 -2.71
C PRO A 205 -20.28 -30.70 -1.38
#